data_AF-A0A255G1B6-F1
#
_entry.id   AF-A0A255G1B6-F1
#
_cell.length_a   1.000
_cell.length_b   1.000
_cell.length_c   1.000
_cell.angle_alpha   90.00
_cell.angle_beta   90.00
_cell.angle_gamma   90.00
#
_symmetry.space_group_name_H-M   'P 1'
#
loop_
_entity.id
_entity.type
_entity.pdbx_description
1 polymer ?
#
loop_
_entity_poly.entity_id
_entity_poly.type
_entity_poly.pdbx_seq_one_letter_code
_entity_poly.pdbx_strand_id
1 'polypeptide(L)'
;MTTSKRRGLGLLTVASIAVTLTMTACGGAKVNQAGAAPQAAAKSCVDTSGSEIKVGFLNSLSGTMAISEKTVNDSLNLAAEEINATGGVLGKKLQVVTEDGASEPTKFAEKAQKLITADCTAAVFGGWTSASRKAMLPVFERNNSLLFYPVQYEGLEASKNIFYTGATTNQQIIPALDYLREQGKKSLYLVGSDYVFPRTANKIIKAYAKQYGMEIKGEEYAPLGHTDFSTIVGKVRSADADAVFNTLNGDSNVAFFKEYRNAGLTAEAMPVMSVSIAEEEVGGIGVDNLRGQLTAWDYYQTVQSPENEKFVAAFKKKYGASRVTSDPMEAAYTSLHLWKGMVEKAGSFDVPAVQAAAGGVSFDAPEGKVTVNGENHHITKTARIGRINDQGLIDTVWDSKQPIDPDPFLKTYPWGASLS
;
A
#
# COMPACT_ATOMS: atom_id res chain seq x y z
N MET A 1 -76.71 -29.08 -11.24
CA MET A 1 -75.94 -30.24 -11.77
C MET A 1 -74.52 -30.11 -11.20
N THR A 2 -74.17 -30.88 -10.15
CA THR A 2 -73.38 -32.15 -10.23
C THR A 2 -71.99 -31.95 -10.86
N THR A 3 -70.84 -32.29 -10.27
CA THR A 3 -70.43 -33.08 -9.08
C THR A 3 -68.93 -32.79 -8.82
N SER A 4 -68.31 -32.95 -7.64
CA SER A 4 -67.61 -34.19 -7.24
C SER A 4 -66.74 -34.05 -5.95
N LYS A 5 -67.01 -34.92 -4.94
CA LYS A 5 -66.10 -35.76 -4.09
C LYS A 5 -64.88 -35.13 -3.34
N ARG A 6 -64.82 -35.20 -1.99
CA ARG A 6 -64.20 -36.24 -1.08
C ARG A 6 -62.66 -36.31 -1.19
N ARG A 7 -61.79 -36.45 -0.16
CA ARG A 7 -61.78 -36.71 1.31
C ARG A 7 -60.44 -36.11 1.86
N GLY A 8 -60.10 -36.02 3.15
CA GLY A 8 -60.75 -36.39 4.43
C GLY A 8 -59.78 -36.30 5.64
N LEU A 9 -60.23 -36.77 6.82
CA LEU A 9 -59.49 -37.04 8.08
C LEU A 9 -58.20 -37.89 7.88
N GLY A 10 -57.13 -37.81 8.69
CA GLY A 10 -56.86 -37.03 9.92
C GLY A 10 -56.15 -37.90 11.00
N LEU A 11 -55.31 -37.34 11.88
CA LEU A 11 -55.07 -37.81 13.28
C LEU A 11 -54.05 -36.92 14.01
N LEU A 12 -54.36 -36.55 15.26
CA LEU A 12 -53.43 -35.90 16.19
C LEU A 12 -52.64 -36.97 16.96
N THR A 13 -51.44 -36.60 17.41
CA THR A 13 -50.84 -37.19 18.62
C THR A 13 -50.38 -36.06 19.53
N VAL A 14 -50.97 -35.97 20.73
CA VAL A 14 -50.62 -34.99 21.76
C VAL A 14 -49.70 -35.66 22.78
N ALA A 15 -48.59 -35.00 23.13
CA ALA A 15 -47.73 -35.41 24.24
C ALA A 15 -47.58 -34.24 25.22
N SER A 16 -48.09 -34.43 26.43
CA SER A 16 -48.15 -33.42 27.49
C SER A 16 -46.86 -33.43 28.33
N ILE A 17 -46.28 -32.25 28.62
CA ILE A 17 -45.29 -32.08 29.71
C ILE A 17 -45.68 -30.86 30.55
N ALA A 18 -45.46 -30.98 31.86
CA ALA A 18 -46.07 -30.15 32.91
C ALA A 18 -45.51 -28.72 33.01
N VAL A 19 -46.35 -27.82 33.53
CA VAL A 19 -46.00 -26.46 33.92
C VAL A 19 -45.66 -26.45 35.42
N THR A 20 -44.45 -26.04 35.76
CA THR A 20 -44.03 -25.77 37.15
C THR A 20 -43.72 -24.28 37.28
N LEU A 21 -44.54 -23.53 38.03
CA LEU A 21 -44.21 -22.14 38.38
C LEU A 21 -43.03 -22.12 39.35
N THR A 22 -41.98 -21.36 39.02
CA THR A 22 -40.94 -20.93 39.96
C THR A 22 -40.81 -19.41 39.88
N MET A 23 -40.67 -18.78 41.05
CA MET A 23 -40.70 -17.30 41.17
C MET A 23 -39.39 -16.67 40.70
N THR A 24 -39.49 -15.65 39.85
CA THR A 24 -38.34 -14.88 39.37
C THR A 24 -37.86 -13.90 40.43
N ALA A 25 -36.87 -14.29 41.24
CA ALA A 25 -36.15 -13.36 42.11
C ALA A 25 -35.02 -12.65 41.33
N CYS A 26 -34.94 -11.33 41.44
CA CYS A 26 -33.87 -10.56 40.81
C CYS A 26 -32.53 -10.80 41.51
N GLY A 27 -31.57 -11.41 40.82
CA GLY A 27 -30.19 -11.59 41.29
C GLY A 27 -29.20 -11.24 40.17
N GLY A 28 -28.36 -10.23 40.39
CA GLY A 28 -27.40 -9.75 39.39
C GLY A 28 -26.30 -10.78 39.12
N ALA A 29 -26.33 -11.41 37.93
CA ALA A 29 -25.27 -12.29 37.48
C ALA A 29 -24.04 -11.48 37.04
N LYS A 30 -22.94 -11.59 37.80
CA LYS A 30 -21.64 -11.08 37.38
C LYS A 30 -21.19 -11.85 36.14
N VAL A 31 -20.90 -11.14 35.05
CA VAL A 31 -20.25 -11.73 33.87
C VAL A 31 -18.83 -12.10 34.25
N ASN A 32 -18.57 -13.39 34.47
CA ASN A 32 -17.21 -13.89 34.61
C ASN A 32 -16.49 -13.74 33.27
N GLN A 33 -15.64 -12.71 33.16
CA GLN A 33 -14.59 -12.68 32.15
C GLN A 33 -13.63 -13.83 32.44
N ALA A 34 -13.84 -14.97 31.78
CA ALA A 34 -12.78 -15.96 31.61
C ALA A 34 -11.69 -15.29 30.76
N GLY A 35 -10.62 -14.85 31.42
CA GLY A 35 -9.51 -14.21 30.73
C GLY A 35 -8.95 -15.14 29.67
N ALA A 36 -8.80 -14.62 28.44
CA ALA A 36 -8.05 -15.33 27.41
C ALA A 36 -6.64 -15.58 27.93
N ALA A 37 -6.27 -16.85 28.08
CA ALA A 37 -4.91 -17.21 28.45
C ALA A 37 -3.95 -16.61 27.41
N PRO A 38 -2.80 -16.05 27.81
CA PRO A 38 -1.83 -15.52 26.85
C PRO A 38 -1.40 -16.66 25.94
N GLN A 39 -1.79 -16.57 24.67
CA GLN A 39 -1.44 -17.56 23.66
C GLN A 39 0.08 -17.49 23.50
N ALA A 40 0.77 -18.56 23.91
CA ALA A 40 2.22 -18.60 23.90
C ALA A 40 2.71 -18.29 22.47
N ALA A 41 3.54 -17.27 22.33
CA ALA A 41 4.05 -16.85 21.03
C ALA A 41 4.70 -18.04 20.33
N ALA A 42 4.35 -18.25 19.06
CA ALA A 42 4.94 -19.33 18.26
C ALA A 42 6.46 -19.16 18.28
N LYS A 43 7.18 -20.22 18.69
CA LYS A 43 8.64 -20.18 18.75
C LYS A 43 9.18 -19.99 17.33
N SER A 44 9.86 -18.88 17.09
CA SER A 44 10.45 -18.57 15.79
C SER A 44 11.36 -19.71 15.31
N CYS A 45 11.22 -20.07 14.03
CA CYS A 45 12.05 -21.09 13.38
C CYS A 45 13.27 -20.50 12.64
N VAL A 46 13.47 -19.18 12.72
CA VAL A 46 14.59 -18.47 12.08
C VAL A 46 15.93 -18.97 12.65
N ASP A 47 16.74 -19.57 11.80
CA ASP A 47 18.10 -19.97 12.15
C ASP A 47 19.04 -18.76 12.14
N THR A 48 19.70 -18.55 13.28
CA THR A 48 20.69 -17.49 13.51
C THR A 48 22.07 -18.06 13.91
N SER A 49 22.26 -19.38 13.81
CA SER A 49 23.52 -20.04 14.17
C SER A 49 24.60 -19.93 13.09
N GLY A 50 24.21 -19.91 11.82
CA GLY A 50 25.12 -19.87 10.66
C GLY A 50 25.66 -18.47 10.31
N SER A 51 26.45 -18.42 9.23
CA SER A 51 26.97 -17.19 8.60
C SER A 51 25.98 -16.48 7.68
N GLU A 52 24.77 -17.01 7.54
CA GLU A 52 23.70 -16.48 6.70
C GLU A 52 22.43 -16.24 7.52
N ILE A 53 21.54 -15.39 7.01
CA ILE A 53 20.21 -15.16 7.56
C ILE A 53 19.22 -15.03 6.39
N LYS A 54 18.09 -15.74 6.47
CA LYS A 54 17.10 -15.74 5.39
C LYS A 54 16.19 -14.52 5.44
N VAL A 55 15.93 -13.92 4.29
CA VAL A 55 14.93 -12.87 4.10
C VAL A 55 14.01 -13.21 2.93
N GLY A 56 12.72 -12.93 3.07
CA GLY A 56 11.72 -13.23 2.05
C GLY A 56 11.43 -12.01 1.19
N PHE A 57 11.46 -12.13 -0.14
CA PHE A 57 10.92 -11.13 -1.05
C PHE A 57 9.62 -11.64 -1.66
N LEU A 58 8.54 -10.88 -1.52
CA LEU A 58 7.21 -11.31 -1.96
C LEU A 58 6.57 -10.21 -2.82
N ASN A 59 6.57 -10.44 -4.12
CA ASN A 59 6.12 -9.48 -5.14
C ASN A 59 5.33 -10.21 -6.24
N SER A 60 4.54 -9.48 -7.01
CA SER A 60 3.97 -9.97 -8.26
C SER A 60 5.02 -10.00 -9.37
N LEU A 61 5.56 -11.17 -9.65
CA LEU A 61 6.39 -11.45 -10.83
C LEU A 61 5.52 -11.86 -12.03
N SER A 62 4.23 -12.12 -11.81
CA SER A 62 3.19 -12.30 -12.83
C SER A 62 1.87 -11.57 -12.47
N GLY A 63 0.93 -11.49 -13.41
CA GLY A 63 -0.35 -10.78 -13.24
C GLY A 63 -0.30 -9.27 -13.57
N THR A 64 -1.41 -8.57 -13.33
CA THR A 64 -1.64 -7.15 -13.68
C THR A 64 -0.63 -6.18 -13.04
N MET A 65 -0.13 -6.47 -11.84
CA MET A 65 0.86 -5.62 -11.13
C MET A 65 2.32 -5.93 -11.52
N ALA A 66 2.57 -6.88 -12.43
CA ALA A 66 3.92 -7.37 -12.70
C ALA A 66 4.86 -6.38 -13.40
N ILE A 67 4.34 -5.26 -13.93
CA ILE A 67 5.17 -4.16 -14.46
C ILE A 67 5.85 -3.44 -13.29
N SER A 68 5.06 -3.05 -12.29
CA SER A 68 5.49 -2.24 -11.14
C SER A 68 6.15 -3.09 -10.04
N GLU A 69 5.70 -4.34 -9.82
CA GLU A 69 6.25 -5.17 -8.73
C GLU A 69 7.58 -5.87 -9.05
N LYS A 70 7.92 -6.03 -10.34
CA LYS A 70 9.25 -6.55 -10.73
C LYS A 70 10.37 -5.56 -10.45
N THR A 71 10.12 -4.27 -10.66
CA THR A 71 11.12 -3.23 -10.41
C THR A 71 11.40 -3.08 -8.91
N VAL A 72 10.37 -3.20 -8.07
CA VAL A 72 10.49 -3.36 -6.61
C VAL A 72 11.38 -4.56 -6.26
N ASN A 73 11.12 -5.74 -6.86
CA ASN A 73 11.93 -6.93 -6.58
C ASN A 73 13.40 -6.76 -7.00
N ASP A 74 13.68 -6.15 -8.15
CA ASP A 74 15.04 -5.79 -8.59
C ASP A 74 15.73 -4.86 -7.56
N SER A 75 15.01 -3.87 -7.03
CA SER A 75 15.53 -2.92 -6.04
C SER A 75 15.83 -3.57 -4.68
N LEU A 76 14.96 -4.47 -4.20
CA LEU A 76 15.20 -5.31 -3.01
C LEU A 76 16.48 -6.16 -3.16
N ASN A 77 16.69 -6.76 -4.34
CA ASN A 77 17.90 -7.54 -4.64
C ASN A 77 19.16 -6.67 -4.74
N LEU A 78 19.07 -5.42 -5.20
CA LEU A 78 20.19 -4.47 -5.15
C LEU A 78 20.58 -4.14 -3.70
N ALA A 79 19.61 -3.79 -2.84
CA ALA A 79 19.86 -3.49 -1.43
C ALA A 79 20.51 -4.68 -0.70
N ALA A 80 20.03 -5.90 -0.94
CA ALA A 80 20.59 -7.11 -0.32
C ALA A 80 22.04 -7.38 -0.74
N GLU A 81 22.40 -7.13 -2.01
CA GLU A 81 23.78 -7.26 -2.47
C GLU A 81 24.70 -6.19 -1.87
N GLU A 82 24.26 -4.94 -1.74
CA GLU A 82 25.05 -3.87 -1.10
C GLU A 82 25.26 -4.14 0.41
N ILE A 83 24.23 -4.61 1.10
CA ILE A 83 24.32 -5.06 2.49
C ILE A 83 25.30 -6.24 2.59
N ASN A 84 25.21 -7.22 1.69
CA ASN A 84 26.13 -8.36 1.67
C ASN A 84 27.59 -7.95 1.39
N ALA A 85 27.82 -7.02 0.46
CA ALA A 85 29.14 -6.49 0.15
C ALA A 85 29.78 -5.77 1.36
N THR A 86 28.97 -5.14 2.20
CA THR A 86 29.43 -4.38 3.39
C THR A 86 29.51 -5.20 4.68
N GLY A 87 29.32 -6.52 4.62
CA GLY A 87 29.47 -7.43 5.76
C GLY A 87 28.21 -8.24 6.09
N GLY A 88 27.04 -7.85 5.59
CA GLY A 88 25.75 -8.41 5.96
C GLY A 88 25.10 -7.63 7.11
N VAL A 89 24.30 -8.33 7.92
CA VAL A 89 23.64 -7.79 9.13
C VAL A 89 24.12 -8.62 10.32
N LEU A 90 24.68 -7.95 11.35
CA LEU A 90 25.34 -8.64 12.49
C LEU A 90 26.36 -9.71 12.04
N GLY A 91 27.07 -9.45 10.93
CA GLY A 91 28.04 -10.36 10.32
C GLY A 91 27.45 -11.52 9.51
N LYS A 92 26.12 -11.61 9.34
CA LYS A 92 25.44 -12.65 8.56
C LYS A 92 25.04 -12.15 7.18
N LYS A 93 25.34 -12.91 6.13
CA LYS A 93 24.90 -12.61 4.76
C LYS A 93 23.41 -12.85 4.59
N LEU A 94 22.72 -11.99 3.86
CA LEU A 94 21.33 -12.15 3.48
C LEU A 94 21.21 -13.25 2.42
N GLN A 95 20.51 -14.32 2.75
CA GLN A 95 20.06 -15.35 1.83
C GLN A 95 18.61 -15.02 1.41
N VAL A 96 18.44 -14.54 0.18
CA VAL A 96 17.13 -14.13 -0.34
C VAL A 96 16.31 -15.35 -0.76
N VAL A 97 15.05 -15.40 -0.33
CA VAL A 97 14.04 -16.35 -0.82
C VAL A 97 12.92 -15.57 -1.48
N THR A 98 12.74 -15.70 -2.79
CA THR A 98 11.74 -14.95 -3.56
C THR A 98 10.51 -15.79 -3.87
N GLU A 99 9.31 -15.24 -3.70
CA GLU A 99 8.04 -15.85 -4.07
C GLU A 99 7.18 -14.92 -4.93
N ASP A 100 6.44 -15.51 -5.88
CA ASP A 100 5.50 -14.77 -6.75
C ASP A 100 4.09 -14.72 -6.15
N GLY A 101 3.63 -13.52 -5.81
CA GLY A 101 2.24 -13.25 -5.39
C GLY A 101 1.24 -13.21 -6.55
N ALA A 102 1.72 -13.13 -7.80
CA ALA A 102 0.96 -13.18 -9.04
C ALA A 102 -0.25 -12.22 -9.13
N SER A 103 -0.19 -11.06 -8.46
CA SER A 103 -1.28 -10.09 -8.28
C SER A 103 -2.52 -10.59 -7.49
N GLU A 104 -2.45 -11.76 -6.85
CA GLU A 104 -3.60 -12.41 -6.19
C GLU A 104 -3.48 -12.39 -4.65
N PRO A 105 -4.39 -11.70 -3.92
CA PRO A 105 -4.31 -11.58 -2.46
C PRO A 105 -4.23 -12.91 -1.70
N THR A 106 -4.90 -13.96 -2.21
CA THR A 106 -4.87 -15.30 -1.62
C THR A 106 -3.50 -15.97 -1.77
N LYS A 107 -2.84 -15.82 -2.93
CA LYS A 107 -1.47 -16.30 -3.14
C LYS A 107 -0.49 -15.52 -2.28
N PHE A 108 -0.62 -14.19 -2.17
CA PHE A 108 0.20 -13.39 -1.26
C PHE A 108 0.13 -13.94 0.18
N ALA A 109 -1.05 -14.27 0.70
CA ALA A 109 -1.20 -14.88 2.02
C ALA A 109 -0.57 -16.29 2.12
N GLU A 110 -0.75 -17.15 1.09
CA GLU A 110 -0.13 -18.48 1.01
C GLU A 110 1.41 -18.40 1.01
N LYS A 111 1.97 -17.51 0.18
CA LYS A 111 3.41 -17.32 0.04
C LYS A 111 4.04 -16.68 1.28
N ALA A 112 3.36 -15.71 1.91
CA ALA A 112 3.78 -15.20 3.21
C ALA A 112 3.85 -16.32 4.26
N GLN A 113 2.84 -17.20 4.32
CA GLN A 113 2.83 -18.34 5.24
C GLN A 113 4.00 -19.31 4.95
N LYS A 114 4.31 -19.59 3.67
CA LYS A 114 5.47 -20.40 3.28
C LYS A 114 6.79 -19.76 3.73
N LEU A 115 7.04 -18.49 3.40
CA LEU A 115 8.27 -17.77 3.75
C LEU A 115 8.52 -17.81 5.27
N ILE A 116 7.47 -17.59 6.06
CA ILE A 116 7.55 -17.60 7.52
C ILE A 116 7.78 -19.01 8.10
N THR A 117 7.02 -20.02 7.67
CA THR A 117 6.97 -21.32 8.37
C THR A 117 7.69 -22.49 7.71
N ALA A 118 7.99 -22.41 6.41
CA ALA A 118 8.76 -23.42 5.69
C ALA A 118 10.18 -22.92 5.39
N ASP A 119 10.33 -21.67 4.95
CA ASP A 119 11.65 -21.11 4.65
C ASP A 119 12.33 -20.49 5.89
N CYS A 120 11.55 -20.10 6.91
CA CYS A 120 12.00 -19.50 8.17
C CYS A 120 12.77 -18.18 7.99
N THR A 121 12.20 -17.27 7.21
CA THR A 121 12.76 -15.93 6.96
C THR A 121 12.64 -15.01 8.18
N ALA A 122 13.69 -14.25 8.50
CA ALA A 122 13.73 -13.30 9.61
C ALA A 122 12.77 -12.10 9.42
N ALA A 123 12.57 -11.69 8.17
CA ALA A 123 11.59 -10.70 7.75
C ALA A 123 11.21 -10.95 6.29
N VAL A 124 10.04 -10.45 5.89
CA VAL A 124 9.56 -10.43 4.50
C VAL A 124 9.44 -8.98 4.03
N PHE A 125 9.79 -8.73 2.77
CA PHE A 125 9.77 -7.42 2.14
C PHE A 125 8.91 -7.49 0.86
N GLY A 126 8.03 -6.51 0.66
CA GLY A 126 7.19 -6.40 -0.53
C GLY A 126 5.69 -6.32 -0.25
N GLY A 127 4.89 -6.85 -1.19
CA GLY A 127 3.49 -6.50 -1.37
C GLY A 127 3.30 -5.19 -2.15
N TRP A 128 2.12 -5.02 -2.74
CA TRP A 128 1.77 -3.81 -3.52
C TRP A 128 0.32 -3.38 -3.29
N THR A 129 -0.66 -4.21 -3.65
CA THR A 129 -2.06 -3.83 -3.42
C THR A 129 -2.43 -3.95 -1.94
N SER A 130 -3.17 -2.98 -1.42
CA SER A 130 -3.73 -3.05 -0.07
C SER A 130 -4.63 -4.27 0.15
N ALA A 131 -5.20 -4.86 -0.91
CA ALA A 131 -5.90 -6.14 -0.83
C ALA A 131 -4.94 -7.29 -0.45
N SER A 132 -3.79 -7.38 -1.12
CA SER A 132 -2.72 -8.32 -0.77
C SER A 132 -2.16 -8.06 0.63
N ARG A 133 -1.93 -6.80 1.02
CA ARG A 133 -1.48 -6.45 2.38
C ARG A 133 -2.46 -6.94 3.44
N LYS A 134 -3.77 -6.66 3.29
CA LYS A 134 -4.80 -7.10 4.24
C LYS A 134 -4.98 -8.62 4.28
N ALA A 135 -4.70 -9.34 3.17
CA ALA A 135 -4.67 -10.80 3.16
C ALA A 135 -3.43 -11.37 3.89
N MET A 136 -2.28 -10.70 3.78
CA MET A 136 -1.04 -11.07 4.47
C MET A 136 -1.05 -10.74 5.97
N LEU A 137 -1.64 -9.60 6.38
CA LEU A 137 -1.69 -9.11 7.76
C LEU A 137 -1.97 -10.21 8.82
N PRO A 138 -3.06 -11.00 8.76
CA PRO A 138 -3.34 -12.04 9.75
C PRO A 138 -2.36 -13.22 9.69
N VAL A 139 -1.54 -13.36 8.65
CA VAL A 139 -0.44 -14.33 8.61
C VAL A 139 0.74 -13.81 9.44
N PHE A 140 1.15 -12.56 9.24
CA PHE A 140 2.27 -11.96 9.98
C PHE A 140 1.98 -11.82 11.48
N GLU A 141 0.78 -11.39 11.86
CA GLU A 141 0.39 -11.24 13.27
C GLU A 141 0.31 -12.58 14.01
N ARG A 142 -0.33 -13.61 13.42
CA ARG A 142 -0.47 -14.94 14.08
C ARG A 142 0.86 -15.66 14.26
N ASN A 143 1.83 -15.44 13.35
CA ASN A 143 3.16 -16.05 13.43
C ASN A 143 4.21 -15.12 14.08
N ASN A 144 3.79 -13.96 14.61
CA ASN A 144 4.67 -12.90 15.13
C ASN A 144 5.91 -12.64 14.25
N SER A 145 5.70 -12.44 12.95
CA SER A 145 6.76 -12.20 11.96
C SER A 145 6.72 -10.76 11.47
N LEU A 146 7.74 -10.30 10.73
CA LEU A 146 7.82 -8.93 10.23
C LEU A 146 7.59 -8.86 8.72
N LEU A 147 6.69 -7.97 8.30
CA LEU A 147 6.53 -7.50 6.93
C LEU A 147 7.03 -6.07 6.81
N PHE A 148 7.79 -5.77 5.77
CA PHE A 148 8.15 -4.41 5.36
C PHE A 148 7.41 -4.09 4.05
N TYR A 149 6.51 -3.11 4.12
CA TYR A 149 5.54 -2.80 3.07
C TYR A 149 5.93 -1.47 2.36
N PRO A 150 6.38 -1.51 1.09
CA PRO A 150 7.14 -0.42 0.48
C PRO A 150 6.33 0.49 -0.44
N VAL A 151 5.03 0.63 -0.21
CA VAL A 151 4.10 1.25 -1.18
C VAL A 151 3.07 2.10 -0.46
N GLN A 152 2.63 3.18 -1.10
CA GLN A 152 1.59 4.08 -0.59
C GLN A 152 0.28 3.33 -0.32
N TYR A 153 -0.48 3.77 0.68
CA TYR A 153 -1.78 3.15 0.98
C TYR A 153 -2.79 4.08 1.65
N GLU A 154 -3.98 3.55 1.91
CA GLU A 154 -5.15 4.30 2.36
C GLU A 154 -5.10 4.82 3.81
N GLY A 155 -4.08 4.47 4.59
CA GLY A 155 -4.06 4.71 6.04
C GLY A 155 -5.04 3.79 6.78
N LEU A 156 -5.53 4.25 7.93
CA LEU A 156 -6.54 3.60 8.78
C LEU A 156 -6.14 2.17 9.22
N GLU A 157 -4.83 1.92 9.34
CA GLU A 157 -4.27 0.63 9.74
C GLU A 157 -2.93 0.87 10.44
N ALA A 158 -2.66 0.12 11.49
CA ALA A 158 -1.32 -0.02 12.06
C ALA A 158 -1.24 -1.42 12.69
N SER A 159 -0.09 -2.08 12.51
CA SER A 159 0.18 -3.39 13.09
C SER A 159 1.59 -3.41 13.65
N LYS A 160 1.79 -4.10 14.77
CA LYS A 160 3.14 -4.31 15.33
C LYS A 160 4.01 -5.13 14.37
N ASN A 161 3.39 -5.94 13.52
CA ASN A 161 4.05 -6.90 12.64
C ASN A 161 4.28 -6.37 11.21
N ILE A 162 3.86 -5.13 10.91
CA ILE A 162 4.12 -4.47 9.64
C ILE A 162 4.87 -3.15 9.89
N PHE A 163 5.97 -2.95 9.16
CA PHE A 163 6.62 -1.65 9.01
C PHE A 163 6.20 -1.05 7.65
N TYR A 164 5.66 0.16 7.69
CA TYR A 164 5.09 0.85 6.54
C TYR A 164 6.11 1.86 6.02
N THR A 165 6.76 1.51 4.92
CA THR A 165 7.86 2.27 4.32
C THR A 165 7.43 3.07 3.09
N GLY A 166 6.26 2.79 2.53
CA GLY A 166 5.56 3.72 1.63
C GLY A 166 4.64 4.69 2.40
N ALA A 167 4.17 5.73 1.72
CA ALA A 167 3.45 6.83 2.34
C ALA A 167 2.00 6.52 2.79
N THR A 168 1.59 7.27 3.81
CA THR A 168 0.18 7.42 4.21
C THR A 168 -0.49 8.59 3.49
N THR A 169 -1.81 8.68 3.59
CA THR A 169 -2.57 9.72 2.88
C THR A 169 -2.23 11.15 3.32
N ASN A 170 -1.73 11.38 4.54
CA ASN A 170 -1.21 12.70 4.95
C ASN A 170 0.17 13.05 4.38
N GLN A 171 0.90 12.07 3.85
CA GLN A 171 2.21 12.25 3.24
C GLN A 171 2.12 12.37 1.70
N GLN A 172 1.08 11.81 1.07
CA GLN A 172 0.92 11.85 -0.39
C GLN A 172 -0.37 12.55 -0.85
N ILE A 173 -1.54 12.02 -0.48
CA ILE A 173 -2.85 12.47 -1.01
C ILE A 173 -3.20 13.88 -0.54
N ILE A 174 -3.02 14.19 0.74
CA ILE A 174 -3.35 15.52 1.28
C ILE A 174 -2.45 16.60 0.66
N PRO A 175 -1.10 16.46 0.62
CA PRO A 175 -0.23 17.37 -0.13
C PRO A 175 -0.61 17.54 -1.61
N ALA A 176 -1.04 16.49 -2.29
CA ALA A 176 -1.52 16.57 -3.67
C ALA A 176 -2.79 17.42 -3.82
N LEU A 177 -3.73 17.30 -2.87
CA LEU A 177 -4.95 18.10 -2.83
C LEU A 177 -4.69 19.54 -2.38
N ASP A 178 -3.75 19.77 -1.48
CA ASP A 178 -3.29 21.12 -1.08
C ASP A 178 -2.68 21.83 -2.29
N TYR A 179 -1.76 21.17 -3.01
CA TYR A 179 -1.17 21.68 -4.25
C TYR A 179 -2.23 22.02 -5.31
N LEU A 180 -3.18 21.12 -5.59
CA LEU A 180 -4.25 21.40 -6.56
C LEU A 180 -5.08 22.63 -6.16
N ARG A 181 -5.43 22.75 -4.86
CA ARG A 181 -6.16 23.91 -4.33
C ARG A 181 -5.35 25.20 -4.46
N GLU A 182 -4.04 25.16 -4.21
CA GLU A 182 -3.11 26.29 -4.40
C GLU A 182 -2.94 26.67 -5.87
N GLN A 183 -2.98 25.71 -6.80
CA GLN A 183 -3.09 25.95 -8.25
C GLN A 183 -4.49 26.43 -8.69
N GLY A 184 -5.36 26.82 -7.74
CA GLY A 184 -6.69 27.41 -8.00
C GLY A 184 -7.76 26.41 -8.45
N LYS A 185 -7.50 25.10 -8.37
CA LYS A 185 -8.47 24.05 -8.71
C LYS A 185 -9.55 23.98 -7.63
N LYS A 186 -10.82 24.00 -8.05
CA LYS A 186 -12.00 24.04 -7.16
C LYS A 186 -12.88 22.81 -7.32
N SER A 187 -12.65 22.00 -8.33
CA SER A 187 -13.46 20.81 -8.61
C SER A 187 -12.61 19.66 -9.14
N LEU A 188 -12.99 18.43 -8.77
CA LEU A 188 -12.30 17.19 -9.12
C LEU A 188 -13.28 16.18 -9.73
N TYR A 189 -12.78 15.38 -10.67
CA TYR A 189 -13.37 14.10 -11.04
C TYR A 189 -12.50 12.96 -10.51
N LEU A 190 -13.09 11.96 -9.85
CA LEU A 190 -12.36 10.84 -9.27
C LEU A 190 -12.43 9.62 -10.20
N VAL A 191 -11.29 9.02 -10.52
CA VAL A 191 -11.22 7.75 -11.28
C VAL A 191 -10.32 6.79 -10.51
N GLY A 192 -10.80 5.58 -10.22
CA GLY A 192 -10.06 4.62 -9.38
C GLY A 192 -10.24 3.17 -9.77
N SER A 193 -9.32 2.31 -9.34
CA SER A 193 -9.50 0.86 -9.48
C SER A 193 -10.46 0.32 -8.40
N ASP A 194 -11.30 -0.66 -8.74
CA ASP A 194 -12.31 -1.20 -7.82
C ASP A 194 -11.71 -2.17 -6.78
N TYR A 195 -11.01 -1.62 -5.78
CA TYR A 195 -10.57 -2.33 -4.59
C TYR A 195 -10.41 -1.38 -3.38
N VAL A 196 -9.89 -1.91 -2.26
CA VAL A 196 -9.91 -1.22 -0.96
C VAL A 196 -9.11 0.09 -0.91
N PHE A 197 -8.00 0.22 -1.65
CA PHE A 197 -7.20 1.46 -1.64
C PHE A 197 -7.98 2.63 -2.28
N PRO A 198 -8.39 2.58 -3.57
CA PRO A 198 -9.06 3.71 -4.20
C PRO A 198 -10.40 4.04 -3.53
N ARG A 199 -11.16 3.03 -3.10
CA ARG A 199 -12.43 3.24 -2.36
C ARG A 199 -12.25 3.93 -1.01
N THR A 200 -11.09 3.80 -0.36
CA THR A 200 -10.81 4.43 0.93
C THR A 200 -10.12 5.79 0.74
N ALA A 201 -9.15 5.86 -0.17
CA ALA A 201 -8.56 7.11 -0.65
C ALA A 201 -9.63 8.12 -1.11
N ASN A 202 -10.60 7.69 -1.95
CA ASN A 202 -11.68 8.56 -2.42
C ASN A 202 -12.64 9.01 -1.31
N LYS A 203 -12.78 8.27 -0.20
CA LYS A 203 -13.50 8.77 0.99
C LYS A 203 -12.73 9.90 1.68
N ILE A 204 -11.42 9.75 1.83
CA ILE A 204 -10.53 10.77 2.39
C ILE A 204 -10.52 12.03 1.49
N ILE A 205 -10.39 11.86 0.17
CA ILE A 205 -10.47 12.94 -0.82
C ILE A 205 -11.82 13.67 -0.73
N LYS A 206 -12.95 12.95 -0.63
CA LYS A 206 -14.28 13.56 -0.45
C LYS A 206 -14.43 14.33 0.87
N ALA A 207 -13.85 13.83 1.97
CA ALA A 207 -13.88 14.51 3.26
C ALA A 207 -13.04 15.80 3.25
N TYR A 208 -11.82 15.73 2.69
CA TYR A 208 -10.99 16.91 2.41
C TYR A 208 -11.72 17.91 1.51
N ALA A 209 -12.30 17.45 0.40
CA ALA A 209 -12.98 18.32 -0.57
C ALA A 209 -14.16 19.08 0.09
N LYS A 210 -14.96 18.38 0.90
CA LYS A 210 -16.02 18.98 1.72
C LYS A 210 -15.48 20.02 2.71
N GLN A 211 -14.33 19.77 3.35
CA GLN A 211 -13.72 20.70 4.30
C GLN A 211 -13.22 21.99 3.64
N TYR A 212 -12.59 21.88 2.47
CA TYR A 212 -11.92 23.00 1.79
C TYR A 212 -12.73 23.59 0.62
N GLY A 213 -14.01 23.23 0.49
CA GLY A 213 -14.91 23.79 -0.51
C GLY A 213 -14.63 23.38 -1.95
N MET A 214 -13.99 22.21 -2.15
CA MET A 214 -13.82 21.63 -3.48
C MET A 214 -15.02 20.75 -3.86
N GLU A 215 -15.49 20.87 -5.09
CA GLU A 215 -16.63 20.10 -5.61
C GLU A 215 -16.17 18.78 -6.24
N ILE A 216 -16.85 17.68 -5.94
CA ILE A 216 -16.62 16.40 -6.63
C ILE A 216 -17.66 16.24 -7.74
N LYS A 217 -17.24 16.41 -8.99
CA LYS A 217 -18.10 16.38 -10.20
C LYS A 217 -18.49 14.96 -10.62
N GLY A 218 -17.77 13.95 -10.13
CA GLY A 218 -18.07 12.55 -10.37
C GLY A 218 -17.01 11.62 -9.78
N GLU A 219 -17.35 10.33 -9.73
CA GLU A 219 -16.53 9.27 -9.15
C GLU A 219 -16.84 7.96 -9.88
N GLU A 220 -15.86 7.41 -10.59
CA GLU A 220 -16.00 6.17 -11.37
C GLU A 220 -14.94 5.15 -10.97
N TYR A 221 -15.33 3.87 -11.02
CA TYR A 221 -14.45 2.75 -10.72
C TYR A 221 -14.39 1.76 -11.86
N ALA A 222 -13.19 1.23 -12.12
CA ALA A 222 -12.96 0.15 -13.07
C ALA A 222 -12.26 -1.03 -12.35
N PRO A 223 -12.55 -2.30 -12.66
CA PRO A 223 -11.78 -3.44 -12.15
C PRO A 223 -10.28 -3.31 -12.46
N LEU A 224 -9.42 -3.97 -11.68
CA LEU A 224 -8.01 -4.16 -12.07
C LEU A 224 -7.95 -4.97 -13.37
N GLY A 225 -7.01 -4.64 -14.26
CA GLY A 225 -6.94 -5.26 -15.59
C GLY A 225 -8.02 -4.78 -16.59
N HIS A 226 -8.87 -3.82 -16.21
CA HIS A 226 -9.85 -3.24 -17.14
C HIS A 226 -9.16 -2.41 -18.23
N THR A 227 -9.69 -2.44 -19.45
CA THR A 227 -9.06 -1.84 -20.65
C THR A 227 -9.99 -1.00 -21.54
N ASP A 228 -11.30 -0.96 -21.31
CA ASP A 228 -12.24 -0.11 -22.08
C ASP A 228 -12.66 1.12 -21.26
N PHE A 229 -11.88 2.19 -21.35
CA PHE A 229 -12.14 3.43 -20.62
C PHE A 229 -13.03 4.43 -21.36
N SER A 230 -13.55 4.09 -22.55
CA SER A 230 -14.31 5.00 -23.42
C SER A 230 -15.49 5.69 -22.70
N THR A 231 -16.26 4.92 -21.94
CA THR A 231 -17.40 5.42 -21.16
C THR A 231 -16.97 6.32 -20.00
N ILE A 232 -15.91 5.93 -19.27
CA ILE A 232 -15.40 6.71 -18.12
C ILE A 232 -14.81 8.03 -18.61
N VAL A 233 -13.98 8.01 -19.66
CA VAL A 233 -13.40 9.22 -20.26
C VAL A 233 -14.48 10.11 -20.88
N GLY A 234 -15.53 9.54 -21.48
CA GLY A 234 -16.70 10.27 -21.95
C GLY A 234 -17.41 11.05 -20.83
N LYS A 235 -17.57 10.45 -19.65
CA LYS A 235 -18.11 11.13 -18.46
C LYS A 235 -17.14 12.20 -17.94
N VAL A 236 -15.86 11.89 -17.78
CA VAL A 236 -14.81 12.84 -17.34
C VAL A 236 -14.81 14.11 -18.20
N ARG A 237 -14.79 13.95 -19.53
CA ARG A 237 -14.84 15.07 -20.49
C ARG A 237 -16.10 15.93 -20.36
N SER A 238 -17.21 15.34 -19.96
CA SER A 238 -18.52 16.00 -19.86
C SER A 238 -18.79 16.61 -18.48
N ALA A 239 -17.92 16.41 -17.50
CA ALA A 239 -18.17 16.72 -16.10
C ALA A 239 -17.75 18.14 -15.66
N ASP A 240 -17.03 18.87 -16.52
CA ASP A 240 -16.55 20.24 -16.26
C ASP A 240 -15.82 20.37 -14.90
N ALA A 241 -14.85 19.48 -14.68
CA ALA A 241 -13.99 19.46 -13.49
C ALA A 241 -12.64 20.12 -13.79
N ASP A 242 -12.10 20.87 -12.84
CA ASP A 242 -10.82 21.58 -13.03
C ASP A 242 -9.62 20.62 -13.13
N ALA A 243 -9.73 19.40 -12.58
CA ALA A 243 -8.73 18.35 -12.62
C ALA A 243 -9.35 16.94 -12.43
N VAL A 244 -8.61 15.90 -12.82
CA VAL A 244 -8.90 14.50 -12.45
C VAL A 244 -7.97 14.07 -11.32
N PHE A 245 -8.50 13.38 -10.31
CA PHE A 245 -7.68 12.68 -9.31
C PHE A 245 -7.68 11.17 -9.63
N ASN A 246 -6.53 10.64 -10.05
CA ASN A 246 -6.37 9.27 -10.52
C ASN A 246 -5.82 8.34 -9.43
N THR A 247 -6.59 7.30 -9.15
CA THR A 247 -6.29 6.18 -8.25
C THR A 247 -6.42 4.82 -8.96
N LEU A 248 -6.38 4.80 -10.31
CA LEU A 248 -6.22 3.56 -11.09
C LEU A 248 -4.82 2.96 -10.86
N ASN A 249 -4.68 1.64 -10.96
CA ASN A 249 -3.41 0.95 -10.73
C ASN A 249 -3.06 -0.01 -11.87
N GLY A 250 -1.76 -0.23 -12.09
CA GLY A 250 -1.22 -1.18 -13.06
C GLY A 250 -1.60 -0.90 -14.52
N ASP A 251 -1.81 -1.98 -15.28
CA ASP A 251 -2.14 -1.96 -16.70
C ASP A 251 -3.40 -1.15 -17.06
N SER A 252 -4.36 -0.99 -16.16
CA SER A 252 -5.52 -0.10 -16.36
C SER A 252 -5.13 1.36 -16.61
N ASN A 253 -4.01 1.85 -16.06
CA ASN A 253 -3.50 3.19 -16.39
C ASN A 253 -3.14 3.33 -17.88
N VAL A 254 -2.60 2.27 -18.50
CA VAL A 254 -2.22 2.25 -19.93
C VAL A 254 -3.43 2.48 -20.82
N ALA A 255 -4.54 1.83 -20.51
CA ALA A 255 -5.77 2.02 -21.27
C ALA A 255 -6.42 3.38 -20.98
N PHE A 256 -6.48 3.81 -19.71
CA PHE A 256 -7.07 5.09 -19.34
C PHE A 256 -6.37 6.28 -20.01
N PHE A 257 -5.05 6.42 -19.90
CA PHE A 257 -4.34 7.59 -20.45
C PHE A 257 -4.31 7.62 -21.98
N LYS A 258 -4.30 6.46 -22.64
CA LYS A 258 -4.46 6.40 -24.11
C LYS A 258 -5.83 6.91 -24.53
N GLU A 259 -6.90 6.45 -23.86
CA GLU A 259 -8.25 6.90 -24.18
C GLU A 259 -8.50 8.36 -23.79
N TYR A 260 -7.91 8.82 -22.68
CA TYR A 260 -7.90 10.22 -22.27
C TYR A 260 -7.35 11.13 -23.38
N ARG A 261 -6.22 10.74 -23.97
CA ARG A 261 -5.59 11.45 -25.08
C ARG A 261 -6.40 11.35 -26.38
N ASN A 262 -6.94 10.17 -26.71
CA ASN A 262 -7.83 9.97 -27.88
C ASN A 262 -9.08 10.87 -27.82
N ALA A 263 -9.64 11.06 -26.62
CA ALA A 263 -10.82 11.91 -26.40
C ALA A 263 -10.53 13.42 -26.51
N GLY A 264 -9.27 13.81 -26.75
CA GLY A 264 -8.81 15.18 -26.93
C GLY A 264 -8.37 15.88 -25.64
N LEU A 265 -8.31 15.19 -24.50
CA LEU A 265 -7.93 15.79 -23.22
C LEU A 265 -6.39 15.87 -23.08
N THR A 266 -5.92 16.87 -22.34
CA THR A 266 -4.51 17.22 -22.18
C THR A 266 -4.26 17.74 -20.76
N ALA A 267 -3.00 17.78 -20.32
CA ALA A 267 -2.65 18.32 -19.01
C ALA A 267 -2.97 19.82 -18.86
N GLU A 268 -2.96 20.57 -19.96
CA GLU A 268 -3.30 22.00 -20.01
C GLU A 268 -4.81 22.22 -19.92
N ALA A 269 -5.61 21.37 -20.59
CA ALA A 269 -7.06 21.46 -20.59
C ALA A 269 -7.69 20.96 -19.28
N MET A 270 -7.23 19.81 -18.79
CA MET A 270 -7.71 19.18 -17.56
C MET A 270 -6.57 18.31 -17.00
N PRO A 271 -5.76 18.80 -16.05
CA PRO A 271 -4.66 18.02 -15.49
C PRO A 271 -5.17 16.81 -14.72
N VAL A 272 -4.50 15.68 -14.91
CA VAL A 272 -4.64 14.49 -14.07
C VAL A 272 -3.55 14.56 -12.99
N MET A 273 -3.95 14.48 -11.73
CA MET A 273 -3.08 14.21 -10.58
C MET A 273 -3.17 12.73 -10.26
N SER A 274 -2.07 11.98 -10.39
CA SER A 274 -2.04 10.54 -10.11
C SER A 274 -1.16 10.20 -8.91
N VAL A 275 -1.63 9.25 -8.10
CA VAL A 275 -0.89 8.66 -6.97
C VAL A 275 -0.40 7.23 -7.29
N SER A 276 -0.26 6.92 -8.57
CA SER A 276 -0.13 5.54 -9.08
C SER A 276 0.44 5.45 -10.52
N ILE A 277 1.13 6.50 -10.95
CA ILE A 277 1.96 6.56 -12.17
C ILE A 277 3.37 6.95 -11.75
N ALA A 278 4.35 6.08 -11.92
CA ALA A 278 5.76 6.43 -11.80
C ALA A 278 6.52 6.11 -13.09
N GLU A 279 7.83 6.34 -13.12
CA GLU A 279 8.66 6.29 -14.33
C GLU A 279 8.56 4.96 -15.10
N GLU A 280 8.32 3.83 -14.42
CA GLU A 280 8.16 2.51 -15.05
C GLU A 280 6.85 2.38 -15.84
N GLU A 281 5.75 3.00 -15.39
CA GLU A 281 4.50 3.02 -16.17
C GLU A 281 4.62 3.90 -17.41
N VAL A 282 5.42 4.99 -17.36
CA VAL A 282 5.54 5.95 -18.48
C VAL A 282 5.93 5.25 -19.78
N GLY A 283 6.82 4.25 -19.72
CA GLY A 283 7.23 3.46 -20.89
C GLY A 283 6.10 2.61 -21.50
N GLY A 284 5.22 2.03 -20.69
CA GLY A 284 4.08 1.22 -21.17
C GLY A 284 2.89 2.05 -21.67
N ILE A 285 2.71 3.23 -21.08
CA ILE A 285 1.65 4.19 -21.45
C ILE A 285 2.05 4.98 -22.70
N GLY A 286 3.32 5.36 -22.82
CA GLY A 286 3.88 6.21 -23.86
C GLY A 286 3.85 7.69 -23.46
N VAL A 287 5.01 8.35 -23.54
CA VAL A 287 5.21 9.73 -23.05
C VAL A 287 4.24 10.75 -23.65
N ASP A 288 3.85 10.63 -24.92
CA ASP A 288 2.91 11.57 -25.57
C ASP A 288 1.47 11.52 -25.01
N ASN A 289 1.12 10.49 -24.24
CA ASN A 289 -0.15 10.39 -23.52
C ASN A 289 -0.08 10.99 -22.10
N LEU A 290 1.14 11.25 -21.60
CA LEU A 290 1.42 11.63 -20.21
C LEU A 290 2.15 12.96 -20.05
N ARG A 291 2.78 13.50 -21.10
CA ARG A 291 3.51 14.77 -21.10
C ARG A 291 2.70 15.85 -20.37
N GLY A 292 3.33 16.49 -19.39
CA GLY A 292 2.76 17.58 -18.61
C GLY A 292 1.81 17.16 -17.48
N GLN A 293 1.36 15.90 -17.43
CA GLN A 293 0.49 15.39 -16.36
C GLN A 293 1.22 15.37 -15.01
N LEU A 294 0.45 15.35 -13.93
CA LEU A 294 0.96 15.48 -12.56
C LEU A 294 0.94 14.15 -11.82
N THR A 295 1.95 13.95 -10.98
CA THR A 295 2.06 12.80 -10.08
C THR A 295 2.30 13.29 -8.65
N ALA A 296 1.91 12.49 -7.67
CA ALA A 296 2.22 12.74 -6.26
C ALA A 296 2.85 11.49 -5.64
N TRP A 297 4.06 11.63 -5.14
CA TRP A 297 4.92 10.57 -4.60
C TRP A 297 5.88 11.19 -3.60
N ASP A 298 6.72 10.37 -2.97
CA ASP A 298 7.74 10.85 -2.04
C ASP A 298 9.15 10.74 -2.64
N TYR A 299 9.32 10.07 -3.79
CA TYR A 299 10.55 10.02 -4.56
C TYR A 299 10.33 10.10 -6.08
N TYR A 300 11.33 10.63 -6.79
CA TYR A 300 11.47 10.58 -8.25
C TYR A 300 12.93 10.30 -8.61
N GLN A 301 13.19 9.64 -9.75
CA GLN A 301 14.56 9.40 -10.24
C GLN A 301 15.36 10.70 -10.39
N THR A 302 14.69 11.83 -10.60
CA THR A 302 15.28 13.16 -10.84
C THR A 302 15.70 13.90 -9.56
N VAL A 303 15.43 13.34 -8.37
CA VAL A 303 15.84 13.95 -7.08
C VAL A 303 17.35 14.19 -7.05
N GLN A 304 17.77 15.40 -6.68
CA GLN A 304 19.18 15.78 -6.65
C GLN A 304 19.77 15.54 -5.26
N SER A 305 20.39 14.37 -5.07
CA SER A 305 21.16 14.02 -3.87
C SER A 305 22.29 13.03 -4.21
N PRO A 306 23.44 13.05 -3.49
CA PRO A 306 24.49 12.05 -3.65
C PRO A 306 24.00 10.60 -3.44
N GLU A 307 23.07 10.42 -2.53
CA GLU A 307 22.42 9.14 -2.21
C GLU A 307 21.63 8.62 -3.42
N ASN A 308 20.87 9.51 -4.07
CA ASN A 308 20.11 9.16 -5.26
C ASN A 308 21.00 8.90 -6.48
N GLU A 309 21.99 9.76 -6.73
CA GLU A 309 22.96 9.57 -7.83
C GLU A 309 23.64 8.20 -7.73
N LYS A 310 24.04 7.80 -6.52
CA LYS A 310 24.59 6.47 -6.24
C LYS A 310 23.57 5.36 -6.53
N PHE A 311 22.35 5.46 -5.98
CA PHE A 311 21.29 4.46 -6.16
C PHE A 311 20.92 4.25 -7.62
N VAL A 312 20.62 5.32 -8.36
CA VAL A 312 20.26 5.27 -9.79
C VAL A 312 21.42 4.73 -10.63
N ALA A 313 22.66 5.12 -10.34
CA ALA A 313 23.83 4.59 -11.04
C ALA A 313 24.05 3.09 -10.77
N ALA A 314 23.90 2.64 -9.52
CA ALA A 314 24.01 1.22 -9.15
C ALA A 314 22.91 0.38 -9.80
N PHE A 315 21.66 0.84 -9.76
CA PHE A 315 20.51 0.19 -10.37
C PHE A 315 20.67 0.07 -11.89
N LYS A 316 20.99 1.16 -12.60
CA LYS A 316 21.22 1.16 -14.05
C LYS A 316 22.43 0.32 -14.47
N LYS A 317 23.50 0.31 -13.66
CA LYS A 317 24.67 -0.57 -13.89
C LYS A 317 24.30 -2.05 -13.83
N LYS A 318 23.40 -2.45 -12.92
CA LYS A 318 23.00 -3.85 -12.72
C LYS A 318 21.91 -4.30 -13.69
N TYR A 319 20.88 -3.49 -13.89
CA TYR A 319 19.66 -3.88 -14.61
C TYR A 319 19.55 -3.29 -16.04
N GLY A 320 20.46 -2.39 -16.42
CA GLY A 320 20.56 -1.81 -17.76
C GLY A 320 20.30 -0.30 -17.78
N ALA A 321 21.02 0.43 -18.63
CA ALA A 321 21.01 1.90 -18.67
C ALA A 321 19.64 2.53 -19.02
N SER A 322 18.76 1.77 -19.69
CA SER A 322 17.39 2.18 -20.02
C SER A 322 16.36 1.89 -18.92
N ARG A 323 16.74 1.20 -17.85
CA ARG A 323 15.86 1.01 -16.68
C ARG A 323 15.74 2.32 -15.91
N VAL A 324 14.58 2.52 -15.30
CA VAL A 324 14.25 3.69 -14.48
C VAL A 324 13.94 3.28 -13.04
N THR A 325 14.09 4.23 -12.11
CA THR A 325 13.70 4.07 -10.70
C THR A 325 12.42 4.83 -10.37
N SER A 326 11.70 4.41 -9.33
CA SER A 326 10.40 4.95 -8.89
C SER A 326 10.25 4.90 -7.36
N ASP A 327 9.22 5.54 -6.83
CA ASP A 327 9.00 5.66 -5.38
C ASP A 327 8.82 4.32 -4.66
N PRO A 328 7.95 3.39 -5.09
CA PRO A 328 7.78 2.12 -4.38
C PRO A 328 9.04 1.24 -4.39
N MET A 329 9.89 1.36 -5.42
CA MET A 329 11.16 0.61 -5.45
C MET A 329 12.26 1.26 -4.62
N GLU A 330 12.24 2.59 -4.46
CA GLU A 330 13.09 3.32 -3.50
C GLU A 330 12.71 2.95 -2.07
N ALA A 331 11.42 3.04 -1.73
CA ALA A 331 10.90 2.67 -0.41
C ALA A 331 11.23 1.21 -0.05
N ALA A 332 11.23 0.30 -1.03
CA ALA A 332 11.66 -1.08 -0.87
C ALA A 332 13.16 -1.21 -0.58
N TYR A 333 14.03 -0.54 -1.33
CA TYR A 333 15.47 -0.49 -1.06
C TYR A 333 15.74 0.06 0.35
N THR A 334 15.10 1.17 0.69
CA THR A 334 15.15 1.84 1.99
C THR A 334 14.66 0.93 3.12
N SER A 335 13.64 0.10 2.88
CA SER A 335 13.12 -0.83 3.89
C SER A 335 14.14 -1.88 4.36
N LEU A 336 15.03 -2.37 3.49
CA LEU A 336 16.10 -3.31 3.88
C LEU A 336 17.17 -2.63 4.74
N HIS A 337 17.55 -1.40 4.40
CA HIS A 337 18.53 -0.62 5.18
C HIS A 337 17.97 -0.21 6.55
N LEU A 338 16.69 0.14 6.62
CA LEU A 338 15.99 0.37 7.88
C LEU A 338 15.92 -0.91 8.72
N TRP A 339 15.48 -2.05 8.17
CA TRP A 339 15.47 -3.33 8.88
C TRP A 339 16.86 -3.70 9.42
N LYS A 340 17.91 -3.56 8.61
CA LYS A 340 19.31 -3.72 9.05
C LYS A 340 19.60 -2.84 10.28
N GLY A 341 19.29 -1.55 10.21
CA GLY A 341 19.49 -0.61 11.31
C GLY A 341 18.71 -0.98 12.58
N MET A 342 17.49 -1.50 12.45
CA MET A 342 16.69 -2.00 13.58
C MET A 342 17.34 -3.24 14.22
N VAL A 343 17.75 -4.22 13.42
CA VAL A 343 18.42 -5.44 13.88
C VAL A 343 19.77 -5.14 14.54
N GLU A 344 20.56 -4.24 13.96
CA GLU A 344 21.85 -3.81 14.51
C GLU A 344 21.67 -3.06 15.84
N LYS A 345 20.67 -2.18 15.94
CA LYS A 345 20.31 -1.49 17.20
C LYS A 345 19.74 -2.44 18.26
N ALA A 346 19.02 -3.49 17.85
CA ALA A 346 18.53 -4.54 18.75
C ALA A 346 19.64 -5.53 19.18
N GLY A 347 20.73 -5.63 18.42
CA GLY A 347 21.73 -6.70 18.56
C GLY A 347 21.16 -8.11 18.32
N SER A 348 20.00 -8.22 17.67
CA SER A 348 19.23 -9.46 17.59
C SER A 348 18.27 -9.47 16.39
N PHE A 349 18.01 -10.67 15.85
CA PHE A 349 16.96 -10.93 14.86
C PHE A 349 15.61 -11.32 15.48
N ASP A 350 15.51 -11.32 16.82
CA ASP A 350 14.26 -11.59 17.54
C ASP A 350 13.22 -10.48 17.28
N VAL A 351 12.02 -10.84 16.85
CA VAL A 351 11.00 -9.88 16.39
C VAL A 351 10.61 -8.87 17.48
N PRO A 352 10.28 -9.28 18.73
CA PRO A 352 10.09 -8.35 19.85
C PRO A 352 11.27 -7.39 20.08
N ALA A 353 12.51 -7.87 20.02
CA ALA A 353 13.70 -7.02 20.18
C ALA A 353 13.84 -6.00 19.04
N VAL A 354 13.63 -6.42 17.78
CA VAL A 354 13.65 -5.55 16.60
C VAL A 354 12.55 -4.48 16.68
N GLN A 355 11.32 -4.87 17.05
CA GLN A 355 10.19 -3.95 17.28
C GLN A 355 10.52 -2.90 18.35
N ALA A 356 11.06 -3.34 19.50
CA ALA A 356 11.44 -2.43 20.59
C ALA A 356 12.58 -1.47 20.21
N ALA A 357 13.50 -1.91 19.33
CA ALA A 357 14.58 -1.08 18.83
C ALA A 357 14.15 -0.11 17.72
N ALA A 358 13.04 -0.36 17.02
CA ALA A 358 12.74 0.30 15.74
C ALA A 358 12.55 1.82 15.81
N GLY A 359 11.96 2.35 16.90
CA GLY A 359 11.67 3.79 17.03
C GLY A 359 12.93 4.65 16.92
N GLY A 360 12.91 5.62 16.02
CA GLY A 360 14.04 6.54 15.77
C GLY A 360 15.22 5.94 15.00
N VAL A 361 15.09 4.71 14.45
CA VAL A 361 16.03 4.24 13.41
C VAL A 361 15.85 5.11 12.18
N SER A 362 16.95 5.57 11.58
CA SER A 362 16.93 6.45 10.41
C SER A 362 17.92 6.01 9.35
N PHE A 363 17.64 6.33 8.10
CA PHE A 363 18.50 6.06 6.94
C PHE A 363 18.54 7.28 6.03
N ASP A 364 19.71 7.61 5.51
CA ASP A 364 19.89 8.64 4.49
C ASP A 364 19.58 8.00 3.13
N ALA A 365 18.30 8.04 2.76
CA ALA A 365 17.74 7.36 1.60
C ALA A 365 17.87 8.20 0.32
N PRO A 366 17.67 7.60 -0.88
CA PRO A 366 17.59 8.36 -2.13
C PRO A 366 16.56 9.50 -2.11
N GLU A 367 15.45 9.34 -1.39
CA GLU A 367 14.43 10.38 -1.20
C GLU A 367 14.84 11.53 -0.24
N GLY A 368 15.97 11.38 0.45
CA GLY A 368 16.37 12.16 1.62
C GLY A 368 16.29 11.34 2.91
N LYS A 369 16.59 11.95 4.05
CA LYS A 369 16.61 11.22 5.32
C LYS A 369 15.21 10.81 5.79
N VAL A 370 15.03 9.50 6.03
CA VAL A 370 13.82 8.92 6.62
C VAL A 370 14.05 8.47 8.05
N THR A 371 13.02 8.52 8.89
CA THR A 371 13.05 8.06 10.29
C THR A 371 11.81 7.24 10.63
N VAL A 372 12.00 6.13 11.34
CA VAL A 372 10.93 5.22 11.77
C VAL A 372 10.21 5.77 13.01
N ASN A 373 8.90 5.92 12.92
CA ASN A 373 8.02 6.21 14.05
C ASN A 373 7.79 4.92 14.85
N GLY A 374 8.22 4.92 16.12
CA GLY A 374 8.15 3.74 16.99
C GLY A 374 6.76 3.44 17.55
N GLU A 375 5.77 4.33 17.40
CA GLU A 375 4.41 4.13 17.91
C GLU A 375 3.49 3.49 16.86
N ASN A 376 3.64 3.87 15.60
CA ASN A 376 2.77 3.43 14.50
C ASN A 376 3.49 2.60 13.42
N HIS A 377 4.81 2.40 13.54
CA HIS A 377 5.66 1.63 12.61
C HIS A 377 5.71 2.13 11.16
N HIS A 378 5.32 3.40 10.94
CA HIS A 378 5.50 4.08 9.66
C HIS A 378 6.82 4.85 9.63
N ILE A 379 7.20 5.40 8.47
CA ILE A 379 8.36 6.29 8.34
C ILE A 379 7.95 7.72 7.95
N THR A 380 8.78 8.70 8.30
CA THR A 380 8.68 10.06 7.76
C THR A 380 8.98 10.05 6.25
N LYS A 381 8.14 10.69 5.44
CA LYS A 381 8.30 10.77 3.97
C LYS A 381 8.25 12.24 3.51
N THR A 382 8.98 12.58 2.45
CA THR A 382 8.99 13.97 1.91
C THR A 382 8.09 14.04 0.69
N ALA A 383 6.90 14.62 0.86
CA ALA A 383 5.91 14.73 -0.20
C ALA A 383 6.43 15.53 -1.39
N ARG A 384 6.23 15.03 -2.61
CA ARG A 384 6.68 15.66 -3.87
C ARG A 384 5.60 15.58 -4.96
N ILE A 385 5.25 16.73 -5.52
CA ILE A 385 4.46 16.79 -6.76
C ILE A 385 5.42 16.82 -7.94
N GLY A 386 5.23 15.86 -8.84
CA GLY A 386 6.01 15.67 -10.05
C GLY A 386 5.24 16.10 -11.29
N ARG A 387 5.96 16.42 -12.36
CA ARG A 387 5.42 16.61 -13.71
C ARG A 387 6.18 15.72 -14.69
N ILE A 388 5.45 14.95 -15.48
CA ILE A 388 6.05 14.06 -16.49
C ILE A 388 6.59 14.90 -17.66
N ASN A 389 7.89 14.76 -17.96
CA ASN A 389 8.61 15.52 -18.97
C ASN A 389 8.71 14.80 -20.32
N ASP A 390 9.30 15.47 -21.31
CA ASP A 390 9.41 14.98 -22.69
C ASP A 390 10.26 13.72 -22.85
N GLN A 391 11.14 13.45 -21.89
CA GLN A 391 12.02 12.28 -21.83
C GLN A 391 11.35 11.09 -21.11
N GLY A 392 10.14 11.28 -20.58
CA GLY A 392 9.41 10.26 -19.81
C GLY A 392 9.92 10.08 -18.38
N LEU A 393 10.69 11.04 -17.87
CA LEU A 393 11.03 11.14 -16.45
C LEU A 393 10.08 12.12 -15.77
N ILE A 394 10.13 12.18 -14.44
CA ILE A 394 9.25 13.03 -13.64
C ILE A 394 10.10 14.10 -12.93
N ASP A 395 9.87 15.36 -13.24
CA ASP A 395 10.55 16.49 -12.60
C ASP A 395 9.76 17.00 -11.39
N THR A 396 10.43 17.22 -10.26
CA THR A 396 9.77 17.77 -9.06
C THR A 396 9.38 19.23 -9.28
N VAL A 397 8.08 19.54 -9.19
CA VAL A 397 7.53 20.91 -9.31
C VAL A 397 7.11 21.52 -7.98
N TRP A 398 6.94 20.71 -6.95
CA TRP A 398 6.69 21.11 -5.56
C TRP A 398 7.18 20.01 -4.61
N ASP A 399 7.64 20.39 -3.42
CA ASP A 399 7.96 19.46 -2.34
C ASP A 399 7.62 20.09 -0.98
N SER A 400 7.40 19.26 0.05
CA SER A 400 7.03 19.70 1.41
C SER A 400 8.15 20.42 2.18
N LYS A 401 9.34 20.59 1.58
CA LYS A 401 10.58 21.16 2.16
C LYS A 401 11.18 20.40 3.35
N GLN A 402 10.37 19.69 4.13
CA GLN A 402 10.76 18.85 5.26
C GLN A 402 9.97 17.52 5.19
N PRO A 403 10.50 16.42 5.75
CA PRO A 403 9.75 15.19 5.92
C PRO A 403 8.49 15.40 6.76
N ILE A 404 7.39 14.78 6.35
CA ILE A 404 6.10 14.80 7.03
C ILE A 404 6.01 13.58 7.95
N ASP A 405 5.67 13.81 9.23
CA ASP A 405 5.40 12.73 10.18
C ASP A 405 4.17 11.89 9.76
N PRO A 406 4.23 10.56 9.87
CA PRO A 406 3.12 9.70 9.46
C PRO A 406 1.95 9.78 10.44
N ASP A 407 0.78 10.13 9.91
CA ASP A 407 -0.51 10.16 10.63
C ASP A 407 -1.52 9.26 9.91
N PRO A 408 -1.36 7.92 9.96
CA PRO A 408 -2.21 6.97 9.24
C PRO A 408 -3.70 7.10 9.61
N PHE A 409 -4.04 7.66 10.77
CA PHE A 409 -5.40 7.82 11.25
C PHE A 409 -5.93 9.26 11.11
N LEU A 410 -5.18 10.17 10.47
CA LEU A 410 -5.54 11.57 10.25
C LEU A 410 -5.97 12.32 11.53
N LYS A 411 -5.36 11.98 12.67
CA LYS A 411 -5.66 12.56 14.00
C LYS A 411 -5.34 14.04 14.08
N THR A 412 -4.38 14.52 13.29
CA THR A 412 -4.00 15.94 13.18
C THR A 412 -4.99 16.76 12.34
N TYR A 413 -5.90 16.10 11.61
CA TYR A 413 -6.91 16.74 10.77
C TYR A 413 -8.29 16.66 11.43
N PRO A 414 -8.90 17.79 11.88
CA PRO A 414 -10.19 17.75 12.59
C PRO A 414 -11.34 17.09 11.81
N TRP A 415 -11.29 17.12 10.48
CA TRP A 415 -12.24 16.45 9.58
C TRP A 415 -11.98 14.94 9.44
N GLY A 416 -10.74 14.48 9.70
CA GLY A 416 -10.29 13.09 9.62
C GLY A 416 -10.90 12.19 10.69
N ALA A 417 -11.27 12.75 11.84
CA ALA A 417 -11.90 12.02 12.96
C ALA A 417 -13.24 11.34 12.63
N SER A 418 -13.84 11.61 11.46
CA SER A 418 -15.04 10.93 10.96
C SER A 418 -14.78 9.72 10.05
N LEU A 419 -13.50 9.42 9.76
CA LEU A 419 -13.05 8.41 8.81
C LEU A 419 -12.46 7.14 9.46
N SER A 420 -12.09 7.26 10.74
CA SER A 420 -11.46 6.22 11.58
C SER A 420 -12.47 5.43 12.41
#